data_AF-A0A6P1XY81-F1
#
_entry.id   AF-A0A6P1XY81-F1
#
_cell.length_a   1.000
_cell.length_b   1.000
_cell.length_c   1.000
_cell.angle_alpha   90.00
_cell.angle_beta   90.00
_cell.angle_gamma   90.00
#
_symmetry.space_group_name_H-M   'P 1'
#
loop_
_entity.id
_entity.type
_entity.pdbx_description
1 polymer ?
#
loop_
_entity_poly.entity_id
_entity_poly.type
_entity_poly.pdbx_seq_one_letter_code
_entity_poly.pdbx_strand_id
1 'polypeptide(L)'
;MIKIAKCIFFYAAFLLCAVLVFAADNSKKTDRPAIRVYDSKDKLVCELTESADIESFTNLLTESAAVAADDAAFTQVPKNAKIAYRYDIPNNSSVDIRLLIYADRQIAYITNAPKGDDMPEVFAWELFGEAYKILSKPDSLKKALARYQDSDNNIFVYDAKGFLVSEARIPSILHVFGKVMDVYAGDANDHQFSGSILPERSVHEGKQLLYRYTIWAFRDEPIRIYVYSDTDKIVLTNTFPAWIDCTLTKEGYELFSNPKRLIDRLNRVAIELMDIR
;
A
#
# COMPACT_ATOMS: atom_id res chain seq x y z
N MET A 1 12.59 37.84 -8.25
CA MET A 1 13.72 36.90 -8.06
C MET A 1 13.64 36.29 -6.68
N ILE A 2 13.10 35.08 -6.57
CA ILE A 2 13.71 33.89 -5.95
C ILE A 2 13.09 32.73 -6.74
N LYS A 3 13.96 31.88 -7.28
CA LYS A 3 13.63 30.77 -8.16
C LYS A 3 12.75 29.77 -7.41
N ILE A 4 11.44 29.75 -7.69
CA ILE A 4 10.60 28.57 -7.45
C ILE A 4 10.98 27.57 -8.55
N ALA A 5 12.19 27.03 -8.43
CA ALA A 5 12.62 25.89 -9.20
C ALA A 5 11.84 24.69 -8.64
N LYS A 6 10.91 24.16 -9.46
CA LYS A 6 10.55 22.74 -9.54
C LYS A 6 10.76 21.97 -8.21
N CYS A 7 9.90 22.18 -7.23
CA CYS A 7 9.74 21.15 -6.19
C CYS A 7 8.97 20.02 -6.87
N ILE A 8 9.70 19.00 -7.28
CA ILE A 8 9.13 17.79 -7.84
C ILE A 8 8.42 17.10 -6.67
N PHE A 9 7.09 17.24 -6.66
CA PHE A 9 6.18 16.36 -5.94
C PHE A 9 6.23 14.99 -6.65
N PHE A 10 5.76 13.90 -6.03
CA PHE A 10 5.66 12.52 -6.59
C PHE A 10 6.83 11.58 -6.28
N TYR A 11 6.88 10.97 -5.07
CA TYR A 11 7.93 9.97 -4.83
C TYR A 11 7.46 8.60 -4.28
N ALA A 12 7.11 8.31 -3.04
CA ALA A 12 6.99 6.88 -2.61
C ALA A 12 6.04 5.95 -3.45
N ALA A 13 4.80 6.35 -3.75
CA ALA A 13 3.88 5.56 -4.61
C ALA A 13 4.18 5.76 -6.11
N PHE A 14 4.61 6.96 -6.51
CA PHE A 14 5.09 7.25 -7.86
C PHE A 14 6.44 6.58 -8.18
N LEU A 15 7.20 6.11 -7.20
CA LEU A 15 8.46 5.39 -7.39
C LEU A 15 8.20 3.94 -7.75
N LEU A 16 7.14 3.32 -7.21
CA LEU A 16 6.64 2.04 -7.69
C LEU A 16 5.81 2.20 -8.96
N CYS A 17 4.99 3.24 -9.10
CA CYS A 17 4.27 3.51 -10.33
C CYS A 17 5.20 3.95 -11.48
N ALA A 18 6.22 4.77 -11.31
CA ALA A 18 7.19 5.08 -12.37
C ALA A 18 8.09 3.88 -12.71
N VAL A 19 8.12 2.85 -11.86
CA VAL A 19 8.81 1.58 -12.11
C VAL A 19 7.84 0.53 -12.70
N LEU A 20 6.52 0.62 -12.46
CA LEU A 20 5.48 -0.37 -12.84
C LEU A 20 4.43 0.12 -13.87
N VAL A 21 4.26 1.44 -14.08
CA VAL A 21 3.49 2.06 -15.20
C VAL A 21 4.12 1.68 -16.55
N PHE A 22 5.36 1.22 -16.52
CA PHE A 22 6.06 0.57 -17.62
C PHE A 22 5.79 -0.94 -17.72
N ALA A 23 4.65 -1.45 -17.27
CA ALA A 23 4.23 -2.85 -17.53
C ALA A 23 3.02 -2.94 -18.48
N ALA A 24 2.42 -1.81 -18.89
CA ALA A 24 1.17 -1.77 -19.66
C ALA A 24 1.31 -1.38 -21.15
N ASP A 25 2.49 -0.94 -21.60
CA ASP A 25 2.68 -0.50 -23.00
C ASP A 25 3.14 -1.67 -23.90
N ASN A 26 2.19 -2.24 -24.65
CA ASN A 26 2.27 -3.47 -25.46
C ASN A 26 3.17 -3.38 -26.72
N SER A 27 4.16 -2.50 -26.77
CA SER A 27 4.78 -2.11 -28.05
C SER A 27 6.06 -2.83 -28.47
N LYS A 28 6.59 -3.82 -27.73
CA LYS A 28 7.74 -4.61 -28.19
C LYS A 28 7.58 -6.13 -28.02
N LYS A 29 7.62 -6.83 -29.17
CA LYS A 29 7.74 -8.28 -29.30
C LYS A 29 9.01 -8.79 -28.61
N THR A 30 8.89 -9.51 -27.50
CA THR A 30 9.35 -10.90 -27.28
C THR A 30 9.08 -11.27 -25.82
N ASP A 31 8.28 -12.33 -25.61
CA ASP A 31 7.61 -12.76 -24.36
C ASP A 31 6.48 -11.87 -23.82
N ARG A 32 5.37 -12.52 -23.42
CA ARG A 32 4.30 -11.88 -22.64
C ARG A 32 4.91 -11.45 -21.30
N PRO A 33 4.60 -10.25 -20.77
CA PRO A 33 5.10 -9.84 -19.48
C PRO A 33 4.69 -10.88 -18.43
N ALA A 34 5.66 -11.34 -17.64
CA ALA A 34 5.42 -12.34 -16.61
C ALA A 34 6.29 -12.03 -15.39
N ILE A 35 5.67 -12.05 -14.20
CA ILE A 35 6.42 -11.99 -12.94
C ILE A 35 6.88 -13.39 -12.61
N ARG A 36 8.18 -13.58 -12.43
CA ARG A 36 8.80 -14.87 -12.14
C ARG A 36 9.36 -14.89 -10.74
N VAL A 37 9.05 -15.94 -9.99
CA VAL A 37 9.47 -16.11 -8.60
C VAL A 37 10.41 -17.28 -8.50
N TYR A 38 11.60 -17.04 -7.96
CA TYR A 38 12.65 -18.02 -7.76
C TYR A 38 12.90 -18.22 -6.28
N ASP A 39 13.15 -19.45 -5.85
CA ASP A 39 13.58 -19.75 -4.48
C ASP A 39 15.08 -19.43 -4.26
N SER A 40 15.55 -19.61 -3.02
CA SER A 40 16.96 -19.44 -2.65
C SER A 40 17.99 -20.29 -3.43
N LYS A 41 17.54 -21.27 -4.23
CA LYS A 41 18.38 -22.13 -5.07
C LYS A 41 18.24 -21.78 -6.56
N ASP A 42 17.69 -20.61 -6.88
CA ASP A 42 17.40 -20.15 -8.24
C ASP A 42 16.41 -21.06 -9.01
N LYS A 43 15.58 -21.84 -8.31
CA LYS A 43 14.54 -22.63 -8.95
C LYS A 43 13.28 -21.77 -9.12
N LEU A 44 12.74 -21.73 -10.34
CA LEU A 44 11.42 -21.13 -10.59
C LEU A 44 10.34 -21.90 -9.81
N VAL A 45 9.62 -21.19 -8.94
CA VAL A 45 8.57 -21.74 -8.06
C VAL A 45 7.18 -21.17 -8.35
N CYS A 46 7.09 -19.99 -8.97
CA CYS A 46 5.83 -19.39 -9.39
C CYS A 46 6.04 -18.48 -10.61
N GLU A 47 5.04 -18.40 -11.47
CA GLU A 47 5.00 -17.46 -12.59
C GLU A 47 3.58 -16.87 -12.69
N LEU A 48 3.49 -15.54 -12.76
CA LEU A 48 2.24 -14.80 -13.01
C LEU A 48 2.28 -14.24 -14.42
N THR A 49 1.40 -14.71 -15.30
CA THR A 49 1.37 -14.36 -16.73
C THR A 49 0.12 -13.59 -17.14
N GLU A 50 -0.92 -13.59 -16.31
CA GLU A 50 -2.16 -12.87 -16.55
C GLU A 50 -2.00 -11.40 -16.15
N SER A 51 -2.44 -10.47 -17.01
CA SER A 51 -2.35 -9.03 -16.73
C SER A 51 -3.00 -8.64 -15.40
N ALA A 52 -4.15 -9.23 -15.05
CA ALA A 52 -4.82 -8.98 -13.79
C ALA A 52 -4.02 -9.46 -12.56
N ASP A 53 -3.27 -10.56 -12.68
CA ASP A 53 -2.39 -11.05 -11.61
C ASP A 53 -1.18 -10.13 -11.43
N ILE A 54 -0.63 -9.61 -12.53
CA ILE A 54 0.50 -8.67 -12.54
C ILE A 54 0.10 -7.31 -11.95
N GLU A 55 -1.08 -6.81 -12.32
CA GLU A 55 -1.66 -5.59 -11.75
C GLU A 55 -1.95 -5.76 -10.26
N SER A 56 -2.54 -6.89 -9.86
CA SER A 56 -2.79 -7.20 -8.44
C SER A 56 -1.50 -7.27 -7.62
N PHE A 57 -0.44 -7.85 -8.19
CA PHE A 57 0.88 -7.87 -7.57
C PHE A 57 1.47 -6.47 -7.43
N THR A 58 1.31 -5.63 -8.46
CA THR A 58 1.70 -4.22 -8.42
C THR A 58 0.96 -3.48 -7.31
N ASN A 59 -0.35 -3.68 -7.19
CA ASN A 59 -1.17 -3.08 -6.13
C ASN A 59 -0.69 -3.49 -4.72
N LEU A 60 -0.35 -4.77 -4.52
CA LEU A 60 0.23 -5.24 -3.25
C LEU A 60 1.56 -4.54 -2.92
N LEU A 61 2.46 -4.40 -3.90
CA LEU A 61 3.74 -3.71 -3.68
C LEU A 61 3.55 -2.21 -3.41
N THR A 62 2.66 -1.55 -4.15
CA THR A 62 2.31 -0.15 -3.95
C THR A 62 1.76 0.09 -2.54
N GLU A 63 0.80 -0.71 -2.09
CA GLU A 63 0.30 -0.62 -0.71
C GLU A 63 1.43 -0.85 0.29
N SER A 64 2.28 -1.85 0.06
CA SER A 64 3.36 -2.15 0.99
C SER A 64 4.37 -1.02 1.13
N ALA A 65 4.76 -0.36 0.05
CA ALA A 65 5.69 0.75 0.12
C ALA A 65 5.02 2.02 0.67
N ALA A 66 3.74 2.24 0.38
CA ALA A 66 2.98 3.35 0.94
C ALA A 66 2.88 3.23 2.47
N VAL A 67 2.56 2.02 2.97
CA VAL A 67 2.56 1.74 4.41
C VAL A 67 3.94 1.94 5.02
N ALA A 68 5.01 1.48 4.35
CA ALA A 68 6.36 1.74 4.83
C ALA A 68 6.71 3.24 4.87
N ALA A 69 6.12 4.05 3.99
CA ALA A 69 6.27 5.50 4.05
C ALA A 69 5.56 6.06 5.29
N ASP A 70 4.30 5.66 5.52
CA ASP A 70 3.53 6.12 6.68
C ASP A 70 4.19 5.69 8.00
N ASP A 71 4.82 4.52 8.03
CA ASP A 71 5.50 3.95 9.19
C ASP A 71 6.96 4.44 9.34
N ALA A 72 7.49 5.19 8.37
CA ALA A 72 8.92 5.51 8.23
C ALA A 72 9.83 4.26 8.33
N ALA A 73 9.41 3.18 7.67
CA ALA A 73 10.01 1.85 7.73
C ALA A 73 10.89 1.51 6.53
N PHE A 74 11.40 2.52 5.81
CA PHE A 74 12.48 2.32 4.85
C PHE A 74 13.79 2.04 5.58
N THR A 75 14.57 1.11 5.05
CA THR A 75 15.71 0.54 5.77
C THR A 75 16.88 0.25 4.84
N GLN A 76 18.01 -0.13 5.44
CA GLN A 76 19.19 -0.59 4.71
C GLN A 76 19.08 -2.08 4.36
N VAL A 77 19.88 -2.52 3.40
CA VAL A 77 19.95 -3.95 3.07
C VAL A 77 20.46 -4.74 4.29
N PRO A 78 19.73 -5.77 4.75
CA PRO A 78 20.15 -6.52 5.91
C PRO A 78 21.44 -7.32 5.64
N LYS A 79 22.42 -7.17 6.52
CA LYS A 79 23.68 -7.94 6.47
C LYS A 79 23.41 -9.39 6.88
N ASN A 80 23.95 -10.34 6.12
CA ASN A 80 23.89 -11.79 6.39
C ASN A 80 22.47 -12.39 6.46
N ALA A 81 21.44 -11.68 5.96
CA ALA A 81 20.08 -12.19 5.91
C ALA A 81 19.90 -13.18 4.75
N LYS A 82 19.02 -14.16 4.94
CA LYS A 82 18.77 -15.20 3.95
C LYS A 82 17.67 -14.74 3.00
N ILE A 83 17.92 -14.81 1.70
CA ILE A 83 16.88 -14.56 0.70
C ILE A 83 15.91 -15.76 0.71
N ALA A 84 14.63 -15.50 0.93
CA ALA A 84 13.56 -16.48 0.76
C ALA A 84 13.27 -16.67 -0.73
N TYR A 85 12.97 -15.56 -1.40
CA TYR A 85 12.53 -15.53 -2.78
C TYR A 85 13.08 -14.31 -3.53
N ARG A 86 13.34 -14.51 -4.83
CA ARG A 86 13.60 -13.44 -5.80
C ARG A 86 12.40 -13.34 -6.74
N TYR A 87 11.89 -12.14 -6.90
CA TYR A 87 10.87 -11.78 -7.87
C TYR A 87 11.53 -10.98 -9.00
N ASP A 88 11.49 -11.53 -10.21
CA ASP A 88 11.85 -10.80 -11.43
C ASP A 88 10.54 -10.26 -12.04
N ILE A 89 10.40 -8.94 -12.04
CA ILE A 89 9.18 -8.21 -12.41
C ILE A 89 9.45 -7.47 -13.71
N PRO A 90 8.62 -7.67 -14.76
CA PRO A 90 8.86 -7.09 -16.07
C PRO A 90 8.80 -5.56 -16.00
N ASN A 91 9.71 -4.91 -16.73
CA ASN A 91 9.78 -3.45 -16.84
C ASN A 91 10.11 -3.05 -18.28
N ASN A 92 9.41 -2.06 -18.85
CA ASN A 92 9.68 -1.58 -20.21
C ASN A 92 11.06 -0.93 -20.35
N SER A 93 11.75 -0.59 -19.26
CA SER A 93 13.09 0.00 -19.29
C SER A 93 14.21 -1.04 -19.41
N SER A 94 14.18 -1.89 -20.44
CA SER A 94 15.24 -2.85 -20.85
C SER A 94 15.75 -3.90 -19.83
N VAL A 95 15.50 -3.72 -18.53
CA VAL A 95 15.96 -4.58 -17.44
C VAL A 95 14.80 -4.76 -16.46
N ASP A 96 14.42 -6.02 -16.23
CA ASP A 96 13.41 -6.40 -15.24
C ASP A 96 13.81 -5.93 -13.84
N ILE A 97 12.84 -5.51 -13.04
CA ILE A 97 13.05 -5.16 -11.63
C ILE A 97 13.25 -6.44 -10.85
N ARG A 98 14.29 -6.45 -10.02
CA ARG A 98 14.61 -7.58 -9.15
C ARG A 98 14.33 -7.23 -7.70
N LEU A 99 13.23 -7.77 -7.20
CA LEU A 99 12.78 -7.67 -5.82
C LEU A 99 13.20 -8.91 -5.03
N LEU A 100 13.83 -8.71 -3.87
CA LEU A 100 14.21 -9.77 -2.94
C LEU A 100 13.33 -9.71 -1.70
N ILE A 101 12.89 -10.89 -1.24
CA ILE A 101 12.19 -11.08 0.02
C ILE A 101 13.09 -11.89 0.94
N TYR A 102 13.35 -11.39 2.15
CA TYR A 102 14.20 -12.08 3.13
C TYR A 102 13.41 -13.06 4.00
N ALA A 103 14.00 -14.20 4.37
CA ALA A 103 13.33 -15.29 5.10
C ALA A 103 13.27 -15.05 6.62
N ASP A 104 14.29 -14.37 7.14
CA ASP A 104 14.51 -14.11 8.56
C ASP A 104 14.09 -12.68 8.96
N ARG A 105 13.64 -11.87 8.00
CA ARG A 105 13.25 -10.48 8.20
C ARG A 105 12.10 -10.14 7.28
N GLN A 106 11.12 -9.40 7.77
CA GLN A 106 10.00 -8.88 6.98
C GLN A 106 10.48 -7.71 6.11
N ILE A 107 11.45 -7.94 5.22
CA ILE A 107 12.07 -6.91 4.40
C ILE A 107 11.95 -7.27 2.93
N ALA A 108 11.54 -6.28 2.14
CA ALA A 108 11.63 -6.25 0.69
C ALA A 108 12.80 -5.36 0.25
N TYR A 109 13.49 -5.73 -0.82
CA TYR A 109 14.60 -4.95 -1.38
C TYR A 109 14.62 -5.01 -2.90
N ILE A 110 14.58 -3.86 -3.57
CA ILE A 110 14.78 -3.76 -5.02
C ILE A 110 16.26 -3.53 -5.31
N THR A 111 16.92 -4.56 -5.85
CA THR A 111 18.39 -4.57 -6.05
C THR A 111 18.91 -3.70 -7.18
N ASN A 112 18.04 -3.38 -8.13
CA ASN A 112 18.35 -2.63 -9.34
C ASN A 112 17.38 -1.47 -9.52
N ALA A 113 17.02 -0.82 -8.41
CA ALA A 113 16.21 0.40 -8.44
C ALA A 113 16.89 1.43 -9.35
N PRO A 114 16.13 2.18 -10.18
CA PRO A 114 16.69 3.24 -11.00
C PRO A 114 17.56 4.18 -10.17
N LYS A 115 18.73 4.55 -10.69
CA LYS A 115 19.59 5.55 -10.05
C LYS A 115 19.23 6.92 -10.62
N GLY A 116 18.91 7.86 -9.73
CA GLY A 116 18.60 9.25 -10.07
C GLY A 116 18.81 10.13 -8.84
N ASP A 117 18.93 11.44 -9.06
CA ASP A 117 19.18 12.42 -7.99
C ASP A 117 18.07 12.40 -6.91
N ASP A 118 16.86 11.97 -7.28
CA ASP A 118 15.71 11.83 -6.39
C ASP A 118 15.42 10.38 -5.96
N MET A 119 16.37 9.46 -6.12
CA MET A 119 16.22 8.06 -5.74
C MET A 119 17.09 7.74 -4.52
N PRO A 120 16.57 7.02 -3.51
CA PRO A 120 17.44 6.53 -2.45
C PRO A 120 18.44 5.53 -3.02
N GLU A 121 19.67 5.55 -2.50
CA GLU A 121 20.73 4.62 -2.91
C GLU A 121 20.33 3.16 -2.68
N VAL A 122 19.54 2.92 -1.64
CA VAL A 122 18.96 1.63 -1.28
C VAL A 122 17.45 1.77 -1.20
N PHE A 123 16.73 0.97 -1.99
CA PHE A 123 15.28 0.88 -1.93
C PHE A 123 14.86 -0.42 -1.25
N ALA A 124 14.95 -0.44 0.08
CA ALA A 124 14.50 -1.54 0.93
C ALA A 124 13.54 -1.01 2.01
N TRP A 125 12.53 -1.82 2.35
CA TRP A 125 11.52 -1.44 3.33
C TRP A 125 11.00 -2.64 4.11
N GLU A 126 10.49 -2.39 5.31
CA GLU A 126 9.80 -3.40 6.10
C GLU A 126 8.39 -3.64 5.54
N LEU A 127 8.08 -4.92 5.30
CA LEU A 127 6.78 -5.38 4.83
C LEU A 127 5.84 -5.50 6.02
N PHE A 128 4.64 -4.93 5.90
CA PHE A 128 3.58 -5.22 6.88
C PHE A 128 3.20 -6.72 6.83
N GLY A 129 2.67 -7.25 7.95
CA GLY A 129 2.53 -8.69 8.17
C GLY A 129 1.85 -9.47 7.03
N GLU A 130 0.75 -8.96 6.49
CA GLU A 130 0.03 -9.64 5.40
C GLU A 130 0.79 -9.57 4.06
N ALA A 131 1.48 -8.47 3.74
CA ALA A 131 2.32 -8.39 2.55
C ALA A 131 3.47 -9.40 2.61
N TYR A 132 4.15 -9.48 3.77
CA TYR A 132 5.19 -10.48 4.00
C TYR A 132 4.65 -11.92 3.86
N LYS A 133 3.49 -12.20 4.46
CA LYS A 133 2.83 -13.51 4.39
C LYS A 133 2.53 -13.95 2.96
N ILE A 134 2.16 -13.01 2.07
CA ILE A 134 1.91 -13.31 0.65
C ILE A 134 3.22 -13.51 -0.11
N LEU A 135 4.13 -12.55 -0.01
CA LEU A 135 5.39 -12.54 -0.76
C LEU A 135 6.37 -13.62 -0.29
N SER A 136 6.12 -14.23 0.87
CA SER A 136 6.89 -15.37 1.38
C SER A 136 6.22 -16.73 1.11
N LYS A 137 5.14 -16.78 0.32
CA LYS A 137 4.42 -18.03 0.00
C LYS A 137 4.00 -18.11 -1.48
N PRO A 138 4.96 -18.30 -2.40
CA PRO A 138 4.70 -18.34 -3.84
C PRO A 138 3.61 -19.34 -4.26
N ASP A 139 3.53 -20.50 -3.61
CA ASP A 139 2.52 -21.54 -3.87
C ASP A 139 1.06 -21.04 -3.71
N SER A 140 0.86 -20.02 -2.88
CA SER A 140 -0.46 -19.41 -2.62
C SER A 140 -0.61 -18.00 -3.18
N LEU A 141 0.41 -17.50 -3.89
CA LEU A 141 0.50 -16.11 -4.34
C LEU A 141 -0.72 -15.70 -5.17
N LYS A 142 -1.02 -16.44 -6.25
CA LYS A 142 -2.16 -16.14 -7.13
C LYS A 142 -3.50 -16.11 -6.38
N LYS A 143 -3.73 -17.05 -5.47
CA LYS A 143 -4.93 -17.08 -4.64
C LYS A 143 -5.03 -15.86 -3.73
N ALA A 144 -3.91 -15.42 -3.15
CA ALA A 144 -3.90 -14.24 -2.29
C ALA A 144 -4.06 -12.94 -3.06
N LEU A 145 -3.52 -12.85 -4.28
CA LEU A 145 -3.63 -11.68 -5.15
C LEU A 145 -5.05 -11.47 -5.69
N ALA A 146 -5.88 -12.51 -5.76
CA ALA A 146 -7.27 -12.41 -6.23
C ALA A 146 -8.09 -11.32 -5.51
N ARG A 147 -7.76 -10.96 -4.27
CA ARG A 147 -8.44 -9.88 -3.55
C ARG A 147 -8.11 -8.48 -4.06
N TYR A 148 -6.95 -8.29 -4.71
CA TYR A 148 -6.56 -7.03 -5.34
C TYR A 148 -7.08 -6.88 -6.78
N GLN A 149 -7.73 -7.91 -7.33
CA GLN A 149 -8.38 -7.85 -8.64
C GLN A 149 -9.66 -7.02 -8.53
N ASP A 150 -9.90 -6.16 -9.54
CA ASP A 150 -11.03 -5.22 -9.58
C ASP A 150 -11.20 -4.47 -8.24
N SER A 151 -10.07 -4.05 -7.64
CA SER A 151 -10.00 -3.53 -6.27
C SER A 151 -10.81 -2.26 -6.05
N ASP A 152 -11.29 -1.63 -7.12
CA ASP A 152 -12.29 -0.59 -7.07
C ASP A 152 -13.45 -1.09 -6.20
N ASN A 153 -13.68 -0.40 -5.08
CA ASN A 153 -14.69 -0.70 -4.06
C ASN A 153 -14.23 -1.59 -2.90
N ASN A 154 -12.98 -2.00 -2.84
CA ASN A 154 -12.49 -2.83 -1.73
C ASN A 154 -12.10 -1.98 -0.52
N ILE A 155 -12.42 -2.50 0.66
CA ILE A 155 -11.86 -2.05 1.93
C ILE A 155 -11.19 -3.25 2.61
N PHE A 156 -9.93 -3.10 2.97
CA PHE A 156 -9.18 -4.08 3.75
C PHE A 156 -8.91 -3.53 5.14
N VAL A 157 -8.99 -4.37 6.15
CA VAL A 157 -8.71 -4.01 7.54
C VAL A 157 -7.63 -4.89 8.09
N TYR A 158 -6.59 -4.26 8.62
CA TYR A 158 -5.41 -4.92 9.17
C TYR A 158 -5.28 -4.60 10.66
N ASP A 159 -4.83 -5.57 11.45
CA ASP A 159 -4.44 -5.33 12.84
C ASP A 159 -3.15 -4.51 12.95
N ALA A 160 -2.76 -4.18 14.18
CA ALA A 160 -1.51 -3.47 14.50
C ALA A 160 -0.23 -4.13 13.97
N LYS A 161 -0.26 -5.44 13.68
CA LYS A 161 0.87 -6.19 13.11
C LYS A 161 0.80 -6.25 11.58
N GLY A 162 -0.21 -5.63 10.98
CA GLY A 162 -0.45 -5.62 9.55
C GLY A 162 -1.07 -6.91 9.01
N PHE A 163 -1.69 -7.77 9.83
CA PHE A 163 -2.40 -8.94 9.33
C PHE A 163 -3.86 -8.63 9.02
N LEU A 164 -4.36 -9.16 7.91
CA LEU A 164 -5.75 -8.94 7.49
C LEU A 164 -6.71 -9.55 8.51
N VAL A 165 -7.63 -8.73 9.05
CA VAL A 165 -8.66 -9.15 10.00
C VAL A 165 -10.08 -9.04 9.43
N SER A 166 -10.28 -8.20 8.42
CA SER A 166 -11.56 -8.06 7.74
C SER A 166 -11.40 -7.49 6.34
N GLU A 167 -12.34 -7.77 5.46
CA GLU A 167 -12.41 -7.21 4.13
C GLU A 167 -13.86 -7.12 3.65
N ALA A 168 -14.15 -6.16 2.78
CA ALA A 168 -15.45 -6.05 2.12
C ALA A 168 -15.31 -5.36 0.76
N ARG A 169 -16.29 -5.61 -0.12
CA ARG A 169 -16.45 -4.89 -1.38
C ARG A 169 -17.75 -4.10 -1.32
N ILE A 170 -17.65 -2.77 -1.37
CA ILE A 170 -18.75 -1.84 -1.11
C ILE A 170 -18.85 -0.84 -2.25
N PRO A 171 -19.90 -0.88 -3.09
CA PRO A 171 -20.05 0.03 -4.21
C PRO A 171 -19.92 1.50 -3.81
N SER A 172 -19.15 2.27 -4.58
CA SER A 172 -18.87 3.69 -4.31
C SER A 172 -18.27 3.94 -2.92
N ILE A 173 -17.39 3.04 -2.46
CA ILE A 173 -16.84 3.06 -1.09
C ILE A 173 -16.30 4.44 -0.67
N LEU A 174 -15.62 5.19 -1.55
CA LEU A 174 -15.13 6.53 -1.19
C LEU A 174 -16.27 7.49 -0.84
N HIS A 175 -17.34 7.48 -1.62
CA HIS A 175 -18.50 8.34 -1.39
C HIS A 175 -19.22 7.93 -0.09
N VAL A 176 -19.42 6.62 0.09
CA VAL A 176 -20.02 6.03 1.30
C VAL A 176 -19.18 6.38 2.54
N PHE A 177 -17.87 6.24 2.44
CA PHE A 177 -16.93 6.57 3.50
C PHE A 177 -16.97 8.05 3.84
N GLY A 178 -16.97 8.93 2.84
CA GLY A 178 -17.13 10.38 3.04
C GLY A 178 -18.40 10.71 3.84
N LYS A 179 -19.53 10.09 3.51
CA LYS A 179 -20.79 10.27 4.28
C LYS A 179 -20.71 9.77 5.72
N VAL A 180 -19.99 8.68 5.97
CA VAL A 180 -19.74 8.20 7.34
C VAL A 180 -18.84 9.18 8.09
N MET A 181 -17.78 9.70 7.44
CA MET A 181 -16.88 10.68 8.02
C MET A 181 -17.58 12.01 8.34
N ASP A 182 -18.46 12.51 7.48
CA ASP A 182 -19.25 13.73 7.69
C ASP A 182 -20.07 13.70 9.01
N VAL A 183 -20.44 12.49 9.48
CA VAL A 183 -21.22 12.29 10.71
C VAL A 183 -20.33 12.16 11.95
N TYR A 184 -19.18 11.52 11.81
CA TYR A 184 -18.38 11.06 12.96
C TYR A 184 -17.07 11.81 13.18
N ALA A 185 -16.55 12.52 12.17
CA ALA A 185 -15.33 13.29 12.27
C ALA A 185 -15.63 14.73 12.73
N GLY A 186 -14.83 15.21 13.68
CA GLY A 186 -14.75 16.63 14.03
C GLY A 186 -13.71 17.35 13.18
N ASP A 187 -13.08 18.36 13.77
CA ASP A 187 -12.06 19.17 13.09
C ASP A 187 -10.93 18.30 12.52
N ALA A 188 -10.54 18.62 11.29
CA ALA A 188 -9.46 17.98 10.57
C ALA A 188 -8.31 18.96 10.33
N ASN A 189 -7.07 18.49 10.45
CA ASN A 189 -5.89 19.29 10.21
C ASN A 189 -5.04 18.64 9.13
N ASP A 190 -4.67 19.44 8.13
CA ASP A 190 -3.76 19.02 7.07
C ASP A 190 -2.31 19.15 7.54
N HIS A 191 -1.52 18.14 7.22
CA HIS A 191 -0.11 18.07 7.53
C HIS A 191 0.69 17.64 6.31
N GLN A 192 1.96 18.06 6.29
CA GLN A 192 2.91 17.66 5.27
C GLN A 192 4.27 17.42 5.91
N PHE A 193 4.87 16.26 5.64
CA PHE A 193 6.27 16.06 5.97
C PHE A 193 7.15 17.01 5.14
N SER A 194 8.13 17.62 5.80
CA SER A 194 9.16 18.43 5.15
C SER A 194 10.46 17.63 5.05
N GLY A 195 11.26 17.88 4.00
CA GLY A 195 12.60 17.31 3.88
C GLY A 195 12.74 16.23 2.79
N SER A 196 13.41 15.13 3.15
CA SER A 196 13.91 14.04 2.30
C SER A 196 12.83 13.35 1.45
N ILE A 197 13.27 12.64 0.40
CA ILE A 197 12.45 11.80 -0.48
C ILE A 197 11.76 10.66 0.29
N LEU A 198 12.40 10.21 1.38
CA LEU A 198 11.86 9.18 2.27
C LEU A 198 11.49 9.79 3.64
N PRO A 199 10.38 9.35 4.25
CA PRO A 199 9.98 9.81 5.57
C PRO A 199 11.00 9.41 6.63
N GLU A 200 11.42 10.41 7.42
CA GLU A 200 12.25 10.19 8.62
C GLU A 200 11.40 9.95 9.88
N ARG A 201 10.09 10.21 9.80
CA ARG A 201 9.16 10.12 10.92
C ARG A 201 7.86 9.45 10.48
N SER A 202 7.34 8.60 11.36
CA SER A 202 6.07 7.92 11.16
C SER A 202 4.89 8.85 11.45
N VAL A 203 3.79 8.69 10.70
CA VAL A 203 2.50 9.33 10.96
C VAL A 203 1.88 8.92 12.29
N HIS A 204 2.35 7.83 12.90
CA HIS A 204 1.87 7.37 14.20
C HIS A 204 2.38 8.24 15.35
N GLU A 205 3.57 8.86 15.22
CA GLU A 205 4.19 9.70 16.26
C GLU A 205 4.18 9.07 17.68
N GLY A 206 4.32 7.74 17.77
CA GLY A 206 4.31 7.00 19.05
C GLY A 206 2.93 6.55 19.56
N LYS A 207 1.85 6.83 18.82
CA LYS A 207 0.50 6.31 19.10
C LYS A 207 0.44 4.79 18.88
N GLN A 208 -0.41 4.12 19.64
CA GLN A 208 -0.57 2.67 19.55
C GLN A 208 -1.58 2.30 18.47
N LEU A 209 -1.10 1.91 17.29
CA LEU A 209 -1.97 1.45 16.20
C LEU A 209 -2.87 0.31 16.67
N LEU A 210 -4.16 0.44 16.43
CA LEU A 210 -5.16 -0.59 16.68
C LEU A 210 -5.53 -1.29 15.37
N TYR A 211 -5.96 -0.52 14.39
CA TYR A 211 -6.32 -1.01 13.06
C TYR A 211 -5.86 -0.04 11.97
N ARG A 212 -5.45 -0.59 10.82
CA ARG A 212 -5.32 0.14 9.55
C ARG A 212 -6.44 -0.29 8.61
N TYR A 213 -7.16 0.66 8.05
CA TYR A 213 -8.09 0.45 6.95
C TYR A 213 -7.44 0.93 5.65
N THR A 214 -7.48 0.12 4.60
CA THR A 214 -7.04 0.51 3.25
C THR A 214 -8.26 0.48 2.33
N ILE A 215 -8.65 1.63 1.78
CA ILE A 215 -9.76 1.78 0.84
C ILE A 215 -9.20 1.93 -0.57
N TRP A 216 -9.56 1.00 -1.45
CA TRP A 216 -9.22 1.00 -2.86
C TRP A 216 -10.38 1.56 -3.69
N ALA A 217 -10.06 2.48 -4.59
CA ALA A 217 -11.05 3.20 -5.39
C ALA A 217 -10.57 3.45 -6.81
N PHE A 218 -11.52 3.55 -7.73
CA PHE A 218 -11.24 3.64 -9.15
C PHE A 218 -10.38 4.86 -9.50
N ARG A 219 -9.17 4.59 -10.03
CA ARG A 219 -8.19 5.58 -10.51
C ARG A 219 -7.59 6.50 -9.44
N ASP A 220 -7.82 6.21 -8.17
CA ASP A 220 -7.23 6.95 -7.06
C ASP A 220 -6.18 6.09 -6.34
N GLU A 221 -5.15 6.73 -5.77
CA GLU A 221 -4.28 6.06 -4.80
C GLU A 221 -5.14 5.60 -3.59
N PRO A 222 -4.80 4.44 -3.00
CA PRO A 222 -5.62 3.89 -1.91
C PRO A 222 -5.50 4.75 -0.65
N ILE A 223 -6.64 5.12 -0.08
CA ILE A 223 -6.69 5.85 1.20
C ILE A 223 -6.42 4.87 2.34
N ARG A 224 -5.47 5.21 3.20
CA ARG A 224 -5.17 4.45 4.42
C ARG A 224 -5.61 5.27 5.62
N ILE A 225 -6.32 4.63 6.53
CA ILE A 225 -6.85 5.23 7.76
C ILE A 225 -6.30 4.44 8.94
N TYR A 226 -5.70 5.15 9.88
CA TYR A 226 -5.08 4.58 11.06
C TYR A 226 -5.91 4.96 12.29
N VAL A 227 -6.40 3.93 12.98
CA VAL A 227 -7.15 4.04 14.22
C VAL A 227 -6.25 3.57 15.36
N TYR A 228 -6.16 4.35 16.42
CA TYR A 228 -5.26 4.10 17.55
C TYR A 228 -6.05 3.67 18.79
N SER A 229 -5.41 2.94 19.71
CA SER A 229 -6.08 2.46 20.93
C SER A 229 -6.05 3.47 22.09
N ASP A 230 -5.16 4.48 22.00
CA ASP A 230 -4.81 5.42 23.06
C ASP A 230 -5.29 6.85 22.79
N THR A 231 -6.00 7.08 21.69
CA THR A 231 -6.54 8.39 21.32
C THR A 231 -7.78 8.22 20.44
N ASP A 232 -8.69 9.21 20.49
CA ASP A 232 -9.86 9.33 19.60
C ASP A 232 -9.51 9.97 18.25
N LYS A 233 -8.26 10.41 18.07
CA LYS A 233 -7.73 10.85 16.79
C LYS A 233 -7.54 9.67 15.84
N ILE A 234 -7.83 9.91 14.57
CA ILE A 234 -7.41 9.04 13.48
C ILE A 234 -6.51 9.80 12.52
N VAL A 235 -5.70 9.07 11.77
CA VAL A 235 -4.87 9.63 10.71
C VAL A 235 -5.33 9.07 9.38
N LEU A 236 -5.46 9.93 8.36
CA LEU A 236 -5.72 9.57 6.99
C LEU A 236 -4.52 9.93 6.13
N THR A 237 -4.09 8.99 5.28
CA THR A 237 -3.01 9.18 4.32
C THR A 237 -3.48 8.68 2.97
N ASN A 238 -3.12 9.35 1.89
CA ASN A 238 -3.29 8.78 0.55
C ASN A 238 -1.93 8.73 -0.14
N THR A 239 -1.32 9.90 -0.31
CA THR A 239 -0.03 10.08 -0.97
C THR A 239 0.94 10.80 -0.04
N PHE A 240 2.12 10.19 0.20
CA PHE A 240 3.23 10.88 0.87
C PHE A 240 3.66 12.12 0.04
N PRO A 241 3.98 13.27 0.66
CA PRO A 241 4.18 13.51 2.10
C PRO A 241 2.97 14.02 2.88
N ALA A 242 1.79 14.05 2.27
CA ALA A 242 0.60 14.63 2.88
C ALA A 242 -0.17 13.62 3.74
N TRP A 243 -0.67 14.11 4.88
CA TRP A 243 -1.55 13.35 5.75
C TRP A 243 -2.49 14.30 6.51
N ILE A 244 -3.57 13.75 7.04
CA ILE A 244 -4.60 14.49 7.76
C ILE A 244 -4.82 13.79 9.10
N ASP A 245 -4.93 14.54 10.21
CA ASP A 245 -5.60 14.03 11.40
C ASP A 245 -7.00 14.59 11.54
N CYS A 246 -7.88 13.82 12.17
CA CYS A 246 -9.14 14.34 12.67
C CYS A 246 -9.51 13.64 13.97
N THR A 247 -10.30 14.33 14.80
CA THR A 247 -10.79 13.78 16.07
C THR A 247 -12.15 13.15 15.83
N LEU A 248 -12.32 11.87 16.19
CA LEU A 248 -13.62 11.22 16.11
C LEU A 248 -14.50 11.61 17.30
N THR A 249 -15.82 11.72 17.07
CA THR A 249 -16.79 11.69 18.16
C THR A 249 -16.69 10.36 18.93
N LYS A 250 -17.18 10.31 20.16
CA LYS A 250 -17.18 9.07 20.95
C LYS A 250 -17.83 7.89 20.20
N GLU A 251 -18.97 8.11 19.58
CA GLU A 251 -19.67 7.09 18.77
C GLU A 251 -18.87 6.71 17.52
N GLY A 252 -18.20 7.70 16.91
CA GLY A 252 -17.26 7.48 15.81
C GLY A 252 -16.12 6.56 16.23
N TYR A 253 -15.45 6.85 17.35
CA TYR A 253 -14.36 6.03 17.84
C TYR A 253 -14.80 4.59 18.14
N GLU A 254 -15.96 4.39 18.77
CA GLU A 254 -16.52 3.05 19.00
C GLU A 254 -16.84 2.29 17.70
N LEU A 255 -17.24 3.01 16.65
CA LEU A 255 -17.49 2.44 15.33
C LEU A 255 -16.18 2.05 14.63
N PHE A 256 -15.22 2.97 14.56
CA PHE A 256 -13.93 2.80 13.88
C PHE A 256 -12.97 1.86 14.61
N SER A 257 -13.14 1.67 15.92
CA SER A 257 -12.38 0.67 16.69
C SER A 257 -12.97 -0.75 16.57
N ASN A 258 -14.02 -0.94 15.76
CA ASN A 258 -14.66 -2.23 15.53
C ASN A 258 -14.83 -2.49 14.03
N PRO A 259 -13.87 -3.18 13.38
CA PRO A 259 -13.88 -3.45 11.93
C PRO A 259 -15.20 -4.01 11.40
N LYS A 260 -15.79 -4.96 12.12
CA LYS A 260 -17.06 -5.58 11.72
C LYS A 260 -18.19 -4.56 11.73
N ARG A 261 -18.32 -3.79 12.80
CA ARG A 261 -19.37 -2.77 12.94
C ARG A 261 -19.22 -1.66 11.90
N LEU A 262 -17.98 -1.23 11.61
CA LEU A 262 -17.72 -0.23 10.57
C LEU A 262 -18.11 -0.75 9.18
N ILE A 263 -17.70 -1.97 8.81
CA ILE A 263 -18.08 -2.58 7.53
C ILE A 263 -19.59 -2.73 7.41
N ASP A 264 -20.27 -3.18 8.47
CA ASP A 264 -21.75 -3.27 8.49
C ASP A 264 -22.40 -1.90 8.27
N ARG A 265 -21.85 -0.83 8.87
CA ARG A 265 -22.35 0.55 8.69
C ARG A 265 -22.13 1.04 7.27
N LEU A 266 -20.94 0.86 6.71
CA LEU A 266 -20.62 1.25 5.34
C LEU A 266 -21.55 0.56 4.33
N ASN A 267 -21.80 -0.75 4.51
CA ASN A 267 -22.74 -1.49 3.66
C ASN A 267 -24.17 -0.92 3.73
N ARG A 268 -24.67 -0.59 4.91
CA ARG A 268 -26.01 0.01 5.06
C ARG A 268 -26.12 1.35 4.35
N VAL A 269 -25.12 2.22 4.52
CA VAL A 269 -25.10 3.53 3.86
C VAL A 269 -25.02 3.36 2.34
N ALA A 270 -24.27 2.38 1.84
CA ALA A 270 -24.22 2.07 0.41
C ALA A 270 -25.61 1.69 -0.14
N ILE A 271 -26.37 0.86 0.59
CA ILE A 271 -27.74 0.48 0.22
C ILE A 271 -28.67 1.70 0.23
N GLU A 272 -28.64 2.48 1.31
CA GLU A 272 -29.46 3.69 1.46
C GLU A 272 -29.23 4.69 0.30
N LEU A 273 -28.00 4.80 -0.20
CA LEU A 273 -27.66 5.68 -1.33
C LEU A 273 -28.10 5.13 -2.69
N MET A 274 -28.27 3.81 -2.84
CA MET A 274 -28.79 3.20 -4.06
C MET A 274 -30.31 3.36 -4.17
N ASP A 275 -31.03 3.28 -3.05
CA ASP A 275 -32.50 3.40 -3.01
C ASP A 275 -33.01 4.83 -3.29
N ILE A 276 -32.12 5.83 -3.27
CA ILE A 276 -32.45 7.25 -3.55
C ILE A 276 -32.30 7.58 -5.07
N ARG A 277 -31.75 6.67 -5.89
CA ARG A 277 -31.58 6.85 -7.34
C ARG A 277 -32.72 6.27 -8.14
#